data_AF-A0A9D6M538-F1
#
_entry.id   AF-A0A9D6M538-F1
#
_cell.length_a   1.000
_cell.length_b   1.000
_cell.length_c   1.000
_cell.angle_alpha   90.00
_cell.angle_beta   90.00
_cell.angle_gamma   90.00
#
_symmetry.space_group_name_H-M   'P 1'
#
loop_
_entity.id
_entity.type
_entity.pdbx_description
1 polymer ?
#
loop_
_entity_poly.entity_id
_entity_poly.type
_entity_poly.pdbx_seq_one_letter_code
_entity_poly.pdbx_strand_id
1 'polypeptide(L)'
;RLGQEFGGYARAVARDRERVARAAEGLQRMPIGGTATGTGLNAHPEYHKRMVKRLAEVTGLKLVESDNLFEGMQSMADPADFSASLRTTAVTLVRIANDFRLLSSGPTTGFDEIRLPAVQPGSSIMPGKVNPVLAEMLDMAMFHVMGCDHTVALAAQAGQLELNVMMPVIAHNLFEAMQVMIGAVRAFTEKCVAGITAQREKAEGWLAKNAIVATALNPSIGYLTAAELVKEAMKRNLTIREVAIGRIERGELRHKDDGRLITVADIDAVLGDVRKLTEGGIQGVGAGG
;
A
#
# COMPACT_ATOMS: atom_id res chain seq x y z
N ARG A 1 -8.56 11.80 7.83
CA ARG A 1 -9.80 11.19 7.29
C ARG A 1 -9.42 9.82 6.74
N LEU A 2 -10.12 8.72 7.10
CA LEU A 2 -9.80 7.40 6.55
C LEU A 2 -9.82 7.36 5.01
N GLY A 3 -10.69 8.14 4.36
CA GLY A 3 -10.70 8.24 2.89
C GLY A 3 -9.39 8.75 2.26
N GLN A 4 -8.61 9.57 2.96
CA GLN A 4 -7.30 10.03 2.47
C GLN A 4 -6.26 8.90 2.54
N GLU A 5 -6.28 8.12 3.62
CA GLU A 5 -5.42 6.94 3.79
C GLU A 5 -5.74 5.88 2.73
N PHE A 6 -7.02 5.56 2.54
CA PHE A 6 -7.47 4.63 1.50
C PHE A 6 -7.19 5.14 0.08
N GLY A 7 -7.24 6.46 -0.14
CA GLY A 7 -6.79 7.07 -1.39
C GLY A 7 -5.30 6.85 -1.65
N GLY A 8 -4.47 6.88 -0.59
CA GLY A 8 -3.05 6.51 -0.64
C GLY A 8 -2.87 5.04 -1.05
N TYR A 9 -3.63 4.12 -0.46
CA TYR A 9 -3.60 2.69 -0.81
C TYR A 9 -3.99 2.46 -2.27
N ALA A 10 -5.11 3.05 -2.71
CA ALA A 10 -5.59 2.94 -4.08
C ALA A 10 -4.54 3.47 -5.09
N ARG A 11 -3.90 4.60 -4.78
CA ARG A 11 -2.87 5.16 -5.66
C ARG A 11 -1.61 4.30 -5.72
N ALA A 12 -1.22 3.68 -4.61
CA ALA A 12 -0.09 2.76 -4.58
C ALA A 12 -0.32 1.56 -5.50
N VAL A 13 -1.48 0.89 -5.38
CA VAL A 13 -1.87 -0.24 -6.23
C VAL A 13 -1.99 0.16 -7.71
N ALA A 14 -2.54 1.35 -8.00
CA ALA A 14 -2.61 1.85 -9.38
C ALA A 14 -1.22 2.01 -10.01
N ARG A 15 -0.24 2.54 -9.26
CA ARG A 15 1.15 2.66 -9.73
C ARG A 15 1.82 1.30 -9.93
N ASP A 16 1.51 0.30 -9.09
CA ASP A 16 2.01 -1.06 -9.27
C ASP A 16 1.44 -1.72 -10.53
N ARG A 17 0.15 -1.53 -10.81
CA ARG A 17 -0.45 -1.96 -12.09
C ARG A 17 0.31 -1.39 -13.30
N GLU A 18 0.67 -0.11 -13.25
CA GLU A 18 1.45 0.54 -14.30
C GLU A 18 2.87 -0.04 -14.40
N ARG A 19 3.52 -0.40 -13.28
CA ARG A 19 4.84 -1.05 -13.28
C ARG A 19 4.79 -2.42 -13.94
N VAL A 20 3.82 -3.24 -13.55
CA VAL A 20 3.63 -4.58 -14.12
C VAL A 20 3.33 -4.49 -15.61
N ALA A 21 2.46 -3.55 -16.02
CA ALA A 21 2.14 -3.34 -17.43
C ALA A 21 3.37 -2.94 -18.27
N ARG A 22 4.22 -2.05 -17.76
CA ARG A 22 5.46 -1.66 -18.45
C ARG A 22 6.46 -2.81 -18.53
N ALA A 23 6.69 -3.55 -17.45
CA ALA A 23 7.61 -4.68 -17.45
C ALA A 23 7.13 -5.82 -18.38
N ALA A 24 5.81 -6.00 -18.51
CA ALA A 24 5.22 -6.96 -19.44
C ALA A 24 5.45 -6.64 -20.93
N GLU A 25 5.83 -5.40 -21.28
CA GLU A 25 6.15 -5.04 -22.66
C GLU A 25 7.41 -5.78 -23.16
N GLY A 26 8.40 -6.01 -22.30
CA GLY A 26 9.61 -6.78 -22.65
C GLY A 26 9.27 -8.21 -23.11
N LEU A 27 8.31 -8.85 -22.44
CA LEU A 27 7.85 -10.21 -22.76
C LEU A 27 7.20 -10.36 -24.15
N GLN A 28 6.92 -9.26 -24.84
CA GLN A 28 6.38 -9.27 -26.21
C GLN A 28 7.46 -9.54 -27.26
N ARG A 29 8.74 -9.42 -26.90
CA ARG A 29 9.88 -9.63 -27.80
C ARG A 29 10.14 -11.12 -27.98
N MET A 30 10.11 -11.58 -29.23
CA MET A 30 10.16 -13.01 -29.55
C MET A 30 11.48 -13.35 -30.26
N PRO A 31 12.37 -14.19 -29.68
CA PRO A 31 13.60 -14.65 -30.35
C PRO A 31 13.39 -15.81 -31.34
N ILE A 32 12.13 -16.16 -31.63
CA ILE A 32 11.77 -17.31 -32.48
C ILE A 32 12.44 -17.21 -33.85
N GLY A 33 13.19 -18.23 -34.26
CA GLY A 33 13.99 -18.19 -35.49
C GLY A 33 15.49 -17.96 -35.26
N GLY A 34 15.94 -17.69 -34.02
CA GLY A 34 17.35 -17.78 -33.64
C GLY A 34 17.94 -19.19 -33.69
N THR A 35 17.08 -20.22 -33.79
CA THR A 35 17.39 -21.64 -33.83
C THR A 35 18.27 -22.09 -32.65
N ALA A 36 19.47 -22.61 -32.88
CA ALA A 36 20.28 -23.22 -31.83
C ALA A 36 20.99 -22.19 -30.93
N THR A 37 21.44 -21.07 -31.49
CA THR A 37 22.36 -20.13 -30.82
C THR A 37 22.08 -18.65 -31.09
N GLY A 38 21.04 -18.33 -31.87
CA GLY A 38 20.75 -16.97 -32.33
C GLY A 38 21.18 -16.71 -33.79
N THR A 39 21.93 -17.61 -34.42
CA THR A 39 22.43 -17.45 -35.80
C THR A 39 21.34 -17.56 -36.87
N GLY A 40 20.21 -18.20 -36.56
CA GLY A 40 19.20 -18.55 -37.56
C GLY A 40 19.62 -19.68 -38.51
N LEU A 41 20.67 -20.44 -38.20
CA LEU A 41 21.08 -21.60 -38.98
C LEU A 41 19.89 -22.56 -39.15
N ASN A 42 19.66 -23.02 -40.38
CA ASN A 42 18.54 -23.86 -40.79
C ASN A 42 17.14 -23.20 -40.74
N ALA A 43 17.04 -21.89 -40.51
CA ALA A 43 15.81 -21.13 -40.71
C ALA A 43 15.84 -20.40 -42.06
N HIS A 44 14.69 -20.28 -42.72
CA HIS A 44 14.54 -19.42 -43.88
C HIS A 44 14.81 -17.95 -43.46
N PRO A 45 15.46 -17.09 -44.28
CA PRO A 45 15.77 -15.71 -43.89
C PRO A 45 14.56 -14.88 -43.43
N GLU A 46 13.38 -15.18 -43.96
CA GLU A 46 12.13 -14.49 -43.59
C GLU A 46 11.37 -15.17 -42.42
N TYR A 47 11.87 -16.29 -41.88
CA TYR A 47 11.17 -17.09 -40.89
C TYR A 47 10.86 -16.30 -39.62
N HIS A 48 11.84 -15.59 -39.05
CA HIS A 48 11.68 -14.80 -37.82
C HIS A 48 10.49 -13.85 -37.91
N LYS A 49 10.56 -12.92 -38.88
CA LYS A 49 9.52 -11.94 -39.17
C LYS A 49 8.15 -12.56 -39.44
N ARG A 50 8.10 -13.58 -40.32
CA ARG A 50 6.83 -14.22 -40.69
C ARG A 50 6.22 -14.99 -39.51
N MET A 51 7.04 -15.64 -38.70
CA MET A 51 6.58 -16.41 -37.53
C MET A 51 6.05 -15.48 -36.44
N VAL A 52 6.76 -14.40 -36.10
CA VAL A 52 6.28 -13.40 -35.13
C VAL A 52 4.95 -12.80 -35.59
N LYS A 53 4.86 -12.39 -36.86
CA LYS A 53 3.60 -11.89 -37.45
C LYS A 53 2.48 -12.93 -37.33
N ARG A 54 2.76 -14.19 -37.68
CA ARG A 54 1.77 -15.26 -37.63
C ARG A 54 1.30 -15.55 -36.20
N LEU A 55 2.20 -15.54 -35.22
CA LEU A 55 1.87 -15.71 -33.81
C LEU A 55 1.01 -14.54 -33.30
N ALA A 56 1.34 -13.30 -33.68
CA ALA A 56 0.54 -12.13 -33.34
C ALA A 56 -0.89 -12.24 -33.90
N GLU A 57 -1.04 -12.66 -35.17
CA GLU A 57 -2.34 -12.88 -35.80
C GLU A 57 -3.18 -13.97 -35.12
N VAL A 58 -2.56 -15.10 -34.76
CA VAL A 58 -3.28 -16.25 -34.18
C VAL A 58 -3.66 -16.02 -32.72
N THR A 59 -2.80 -15.33 -31.96
CA THR A 59 -3.01 -15.09 -30.52
C THR A 59 -3.77 -13.79 -30.23
N GLY A 60 -3.76 -12.83 -31.17
CA GLY A 60 -4.25 -11.47 -30.95
C GLY A 60 -3.33 -10.64 -30.04
N LEU A 61 -2.17 -11.16 -29.64
CA LEU A 61 -1.20 -10.45 -28.80
C LEU A 61 -0.34 -9.52 -29.66
N LYS A 62 0.06 -8.39 -29.06
CA LYS A 62 1.14 -7.58 -29.60
C LYS A 62 2.45 -8.32 -29.36
N LEU A 63 3.01 -8.90 -30.42
CA LEU A 63 4.32 -9.54 -30.41
C LEU A 63 5.25 -8.79 -31.36
N VAL A 64 6.50 -8.65 -30.98
CA VAL A 64 7.52 -7.94 -31.76
C VAL A 64 8.74 -8.83 -32.00
N GLU A 65 9.38 -8.59 -33.14
CA GLU A 65 10.64 -9.24 -33.51
C GLU A 65 11.73 -8.87 -32.50
N SER A 66 12.63 -9.81 -32.20
CA SER A 66 13.84 -9.47 -31.48
C SER A 66 14.80 -8.77 -32.44
N ASP A 67 15.32 -7.62 -32.02
CA ASP A 67 16.38 -6.89 -32.71
C ASP A 67 17.74 -7.59 -32.63
N ASN A 68 17.92 -8.49 -31.67
CA ASN A 68 19.07 -9.37 -31.57
C ASN A 68 18.67 -10.79 -31.15
N LEU A 69 18.88 -11.75 -32.05
CA LEU A 69 18.54 -13.16 -31.81
C LEU A 69 19.51 -13.89 -30.88
N PHE A 70 20.75 -13.42 -30.74
CA PHE A 70 21.66 -13.97 -29.72
C PHE A 70 21.19 -13.53 -28.34
N GLU A 71 20.97 -12.23 -28.12
CA GLU A 71 20.50 -11.72 -26.83
C GLU A 71 19.24 -12.44 -26.37
N GLY A 72 18.22 -12.56 -27.23
CA GLY A 72 16.97 -13.21 -26.85
C GLY A 72 17.07 -14.72 -26.59
N MET A 73 18.16 -15.39 -26.99
CA MET A 73 18.45 -16.78 -26.62
C MET A 73 19.27 -16.87 -25.32
N GLN A 74 20.17 -15.89 -25.10
CA GLN A 74 21.12 -15.84 -23.98
C GLN A 74 20.48 -15.33 -22.69
N SER A 75 19.66 -14.28 -22.81
CA SER A 75 19.23 -13.42 -21.72
C SER A 75 17.82 -13.77 -21.26
N MET A 76 17.63 -13.77 -19.95
CA MET A 76 16.31 -13.88 -19.32
C MET A 76 15.97 -12.61 -18.52
N ALA A 77 16.52 -11.46 -18.95
CA ALA A 77 16.33 -10.18 -18.29
C ALA A 77 14.87 -9.71 -18.31
N ASP A 78 14.16 -9.84 -19.44
CA ASP A 78 12.75 -9.43 -19.55
C ASP A 78 11.84 -10.25 -18.58
N PRO A 79 11.92 -11.60 -18.51
CA PRO A 79 11.27 -12.39 -17.46
C PRO A 79 11.63 -11.96 -16.03
N ALA A 80 12.89 -11.63 -15.77
CA ALA A 80 13.36 -11.20 -14.45
C ALA A 80 12.83 -9.81 -14.07
N ASP A 81 12.79 -8.85 -14.99
CA ASP A 81 12.21 -7.53 -14.76
C ASP A 81 10.70 -7.60 -14.51
N PHE A 82 10.01 -8.44 -15.28
CA PHE A 82 8.60 -8.73 -15.03
C PHE A 82 8.38 -9.33 -13.64
N SER A 83 9.16 -10.34 -13.25
CA SER A 83 9.13 -10.91 -11.89
C SER A 83 9.38 -9.86 -10.80
N ALA A 84 10.37 -8.99 -11.00
CA ALA A 84 10.71 -7.93 -10.06
C ALA A 84 9.54 -6.93 -9.87
N SER A 85 8.79 -6.64 -10.94
CA SER A 85 7.59 -5.81 -10.87
C SER A 85 6.47 -6.46 -10.02
N LEU A 86 6.33 -7.79 -10.08
CA LEU A 86 5.41 -8.55 -9.23
C LEU A 86 5.88 -8.53 -7.77
N ARG A 87 7.18 -8.70 -7.50
CA ARG A 87 7.73 -8.56 -6.15
C ARG A 87 7.46 -7.17 -5.57
N THR A 88 7.66 -6.10 -6.34
CA THR A 88 7.35 -4.74 -5.87
C THR A 88 5.85 -4.58 -5.55
N THR A 89 4.97 -5.14 -6.39
CA THR A 89 3.52 -5.18 -6.11
C THR A 89 3.22 -5.93 -4.80
N ALA A 90 3.88 -7.07 -4.58
CA ALA A 90 3.73 -7.87 -3.37
C ALA A 90 4.13 -7.09 -2.11
N VAL A 91 5.22 -6.31 -2.16
CA VAL A 91 5.67 -5.46 -1.05
C VAL A 91 4.61 -4.41 -0.70
N THR A 92 4.02 -3.75 -1.71
CA THR A 92 2.94 -2.79 -1.50
C THR A 92 1.72 -3.43 -0.84
N LEU A 93 1.31 -4.62 -1.32
CA LEU A 93 0.14 -5.32 -0.81
C LEU A 93 0.31 -5.77 0.64
N VAL A 94 1.49 -6.30 1.01
CA VAL A 94 1.83 -6.64 2.41
C VAL A 94 1.72 -5.40 3.30
N ARG A 95 2.28 -4.27 2.87
CA ARG A 95 2.19 -3.02 3.65
C ARG A 95 0.74 -2.61 3.91
N ILE A 96 -0.13 -2.69 2.90
CA ILE A 96 -1.57 -2.37 3.02
C ILE A 96 -2.27 -3.37 3.94
N ALA A 97 -2.02 -4.67 3.78
CA ALA A 97 -2.61 -5.71 4.64
C ALA A 97 -2.22 -5.52 6.10
N ASN A 98 -0.95 -5.17 6.38
CA ASN A 98 -0.48 -4.85 7.72
C ASN A 98 -1.23 -3.66 8.34
N ASP A 99 -1.46 -2.59 7.58
CA ASP A 99 -2.28 -1.46 8.05
C ASP A 99 -3.69 -1.95 8.41
N PHE A 100 -4.31 -2.79 7.59
CA PHE A 100 -5.66 -3.29 7.87
C PHE A 100 -5.71 -4.15 9.13
N ARG A 101 -4.74 -5.04 9.32
CA ARG A 101 -4.63 -5.89 10.51
C ARG A 101 -4.48 -5.04 11.78
N LEU A 102 -3.68 -3.96 11.70
CA LEU A 102 -3.43 -3.09 12.83
C LEU A 102 -4.64 -2.18 13.12
N LEU A 103 -5.21 -1.55 12.10
CA LEU A 103 -6.42 -0.71 12.23
C LEU A 103 -7.62 -1.51 12.74
N SER A 104 -7.72 -2.80 12.40
CA SER A 104 -8.77 -3.70 12.88
C SER A 104 -8.45 -4.42 14.18
N SER A 105 -7.29 -4.16 14.81
CA SER A 105 -6.91 -4.82 16.06
C SER A 105 -7.86 -4.42 17.18
N GLY A 106 -8.39 -5.36 17.96
CA GLY A 106 -9.38 -5.05 19.00
C GLY A 106 -10.30 -6.22 19.33
N PRO A 107 -11.53 -5.96 19.84
CA PRO A 107 -12.20 -4.65 19.92
C PRO A 107 -11.88 -3.83 21.18
N THR A 108 -11.31 -4.44 22.23
CA THR A 108 -11.13 -3.79 23.54
C THR A 108 -9.69 -3.36 23.83
N THR A 109 -8.70 -4.01 23.22
CA THR A 109 -7.27 -3.81 23.53
C THR A 109 -6.42 -3.39 22.32
N GLY A 110 -7.05 -2.97 21.23
CA GLY A 110 -6.39 -2.48 20.01
C GLY A 110 -7.03 -1.19 19.50
N PHE A 111 -6.72 -0.81 18.27
CA PHE A 111 -7.23 0.41 17.65
C PHE A 111 -8.73 0.36 17.34
N ASP A 112 -9.21 -0.74 16.75
CA ASP A 112 -10.62 -0.91 16.32
C ASP A 112 -11.15 0.31 15.55
N GLU A 113 -10.33 0.88 14.64
CA GLU A 113 -10.72 2.02 13.79
C GLU A 113 -11.48 1.58 12.53
N ILE A 114 -11.28 0.33 12.12
CA ILE A 114 -12.05 -0.32 11.05
C ILE A 114 -12.50 -1.70 11.49
N ARG A 115 -13.63 -2.17 10.95
CA ARG A 115 -14.09 -3.55 11.06
C ARG A 115 -13.98 -4.24 9.72
N LEU A 116 -13.28 -5.37 9.73
CA LEU A 116 -13.18 -6.27 8.58
C LEU A 116 -14.34 -7.28 8.60
N PRO A 117 -14.77 -7.79 7.44
CA PRO A 117 -15.78 -8.84 7.37
C PRO A 117 -15.39 -10.11 8.15
N ALA A 118 -16.33 -10.66 8.91
CA ALA A 118 -16.16 -11.93 9.61
C ALA A 118 -16.37 -13.11 8.64
N VAL A 119 -15.29 -13.60 8.04
CA VAL A 119 -15.38 -14.70 7.05
C VAL A 119 -15.41 -16.09 7.67
N GLN A 120 -14.96 -16.23 8.92
CA GLN A 120 -14.98 -17.48 9.68
C GLN A 120 -14.88 -17.20 11.19
N PRO A 121 -15.32 -18.11 12.07
CA PRO A 121 -15.06 -18.00 13.51
C PRO A 121 -13.56 -17.89 13.78
N GLY A 122 -13.12 -16.86 14.51
CA GLY A 122 -11.69 -16.57 14.74
C GLY A 122 -11.06 -17.41 15.85
N SER A 123 -11.85 -18.07 16.69
CA SER A 123 -11.38 -18.96 17.75
C SER A 123 -12.47 -19.94 18.13
N SER A 124 -12.11 -21.20 18.34
CA SER A 124 -13.02 -22.22 18.87
C SER A 124 -13.42 -21.97 20.33
N ILE A 125 -12.63 -21.19 21.09
CA ILE A 125 -12.83 -20.97 22.53
C ILE A 125 -13.28 -19.54 22.88
N MET A 126 -13.12 -18.56 21.98
CA MET A 126 -13.52 -17.17 22.22
C MET A 126 -14.72 -16.80 21.33
N PRO A 127 -15.96 -16.93 21.82
CA PRO A 127 -17.16 -16.53 21.09
C PRO A 127 -17.06 -15.07 20.61
N GLY A 128 -17.40 -14.84 19.34
CA GLY A 128 -17.42 -13.50 18.74
C GLY A 128 -16.05 -12.94 18.33
N LYS A 129 -14.94 -13.65 18.57
CA LYS A 129 -13.62 -13.22 18.07
C LYS A 129 -13.55 -13.35 16.54
N VAL A 130 -13.16 -12.27 15.88
CA VAL A 130 -12.91 -12.20 14.43
C VAL A 130 -11.43 -11.91 14.21
N ASN A 131 -10.75 -12.72 13.39
CA ASN A 131 -9.36 -12.49 13.00
C ASN A 131 -9.31 -11.90 11.58
N PRO A 132 -8.29 -11.09 11.25
CA PRO A 132 -8.12 -10.49 9.91
C PRO A 132 -7.55 -11.50 8.89
N VAL A 133 -8.15 -12.69 8.79
CA VAL A 133 -7.57 -13.86 8.08
C VAL A 133 -7.33 -13.63 6.59
N LEU A 134 -8.11 -12.74 5.95
CA LEU A 134 -7.89 -12.39 4.54
C LEU A 134 -6.62 -11.54 4.36
N ALA A 135 -6.31 -10.66 5.33
CA ALA A 135 -5.07 -9.88 5.31
C ALA A 135 -3.87 -10.79 5.63
N GLU A 136 -4.01 -11.72 6.57
CA GLU A 136 -3.00 -12.74 6.87
C GLU A 136 -2.72 -13.65 5.66
N MET A 137 -3.77 -14.07 4.94
CA MET A 137 -3.65 -14.82 3.70
C MET A 137 -2.91 -14.02 2.63
N LEU A 138 -3.25 -12.74 2.47
CA LEU A 138 -2.56 -11.87 1.51
C LEU A 138 -1.07 -11.76 1.85
N ASP A 139 -0.72 -11.58 3.12
CA ASP A 139 0.69 -11.54 3.55
C ASP A 139 1.43 -12.84 3.16
N MET A 140 0.89 -14.00 3.52
CA MET A 140 1.50 -15.30 3.20
C MET A 140 1.66 -15.52 1.69
N ALA A 141 0.63 -15.19 0.91
CA ALA A 141 0.66 -15.30 -0.55
C ALA A 141 1.74 -14.37 -1.16
N MET A 142 1.86 -13.14 -0.64
CA MET A 142 2.83 -12.17 -1.14
C MET A 142 4.27 -12.52 -0.73
N PHE A 143 4.48 -13.13 0.44
CA PHE A 143 5.78 -13.69 0.82
C PHE A 143 6.20 -14.80 -0.15
N HIS A 144 5.26 -15.67 -0.55
CA HIS A 144 5.53 -16.70 -1.54
C HIS A 144 5.93 -16.10 -2.90
N VAL A 145 5.20 -15.10 -3.39
CA VAL A 145 5.55 -14.36 -4.61
C VAL A 145 6.95 -13.78 -4.56
N MET A 146 7.36 -13.20 -3.42
CA MET A 146 8.73 -12.68 -3.25
C MET A 146 9.79 -13.80 -3.29
N GLY A 147 9.48 -14.99 -2.77
CA GLY A 147 10.34 -16.16 -2.88
C GLY A 147 10.48 -16.67 -4.32
N CYS A 148 9.38 -16.68 -5.08
CA CYS A 148 9.41 -16.97 -6.52
C CYS A 148 10.32 -15.99 -7.27
N ASP A 149 10.21 -14.69 -6.98
CA ASP A 149 11.08 -13.67 -7.59
C ASP A 149 12.55 -13.90 -7.29
N HIS A 150 12.89 -14.24 -6.05
CA HIS A 150 14.27 -14.56 -5.70
C HIS A 150 14.81 -15.72 -6.52
N THR A 151 14.01 -16.77 -6.73
CA THR A 151 14.37 -17.91 -7.58
C THR A 151 14.56 -17.49 -9.04
N VAL A 152 13.64 -16.67 -9.58
CA VAL A 152 13.74 -16.15 -10.95
C VAL A 152 15.01 -15.31 -11.13
N ALA A 153 15.34 -14.44 -10.19
CA ALA A 153 16.54 -13.60 -10.25
C ALA A 153 17.83 -14.44 -10.29
N LEU A 154 17.94 -15.47 -9.44
CA LEU A 154 19.09 -16.38 -9.42
C LEU A 154 19.20 -17.22 -10.71
N ALA A 155 18.06 -17.65 -11.26
CA ALA A 155 18.01 -18.41 -12.50
C ALA A 155 18.35 -17.55 -13.73
N ALA A 156 17.87 -16.30 -13.77
CA ALA A 156 18.11 -15.39 -14.87
C ALA A 156 19.59 -15.02 -15.02
N GLN A 157 20.32 -14.81 -13.90
CA GLN A 157 21.76 -14.52 -13.95
C GLN A 157 22.63 -15.73 -14.31
N ALA A 158 22.10 -16.96 -14.23
CA ALA A 158 22.86 -18.19 -14.44
C ALA A 158 23.05 -18.55 -15.94
N GLY A 159 22.73 -17.63 -16.85
CA GLY A 159 22.98 -17.83 -18.28
C GLY A 159 24.46 -18.02 -18.59
N GLN A 160 24.76 -18.89 -19.55
CA GLN A 160 26.14 -19.20 -19.95
C GLN A 160 26.25 -19.19 -21.47
N LEU A 161 27.06 -18.26 -21.99
CA LEU A 161 27.28 -18.11 -23.43
C LEU A 161 25.95 -17.97 -24.17
N GLU A 162 25.69 -18.79 -25.19
CA GLU A 162 24.55 -18.67 -26.12
C GLU A 162 23.17 -19.05 -25.55
N LEU A 163 23.07 -19.56 -24.32
CA LEU A 163 21.79 -20.03 -23.78
C LEU A 163 21.69 -19.90 -22.26
N ASN A 164 20.51 -19.51 -21.77
CA ASN A 164 20.14 -19.72 -20.37
C ASN A 164 19.30 -20.98 -20.21
N VAL A 165 19.89 -22.05 -19.68
CA VAL A 165 19.20 -23.35 -19.51
C VAL A 165 18.22 -23.39 -18.34
N MET A 166 18.14 -22.34 -17.52
CA MET A 166 17.26 -22.27 -16.35
C MET A 166 15.83 -21.82 -16.70
N MET A 167 15.50 -21.64 -17.99
CA MET A 167 14.16 -21.30 -18.47
C MET A 167 13.01 -22.10 -17.81
N PRO A 168 13.12 -23.42 -17.55
CA PRO A 168 12.02 -24.17 -16.92
C PRO A 168 11.66 -23.67 -15.51
N VAL A 169 12.66 -23.36 -14.67
CA VAL A 169 12.39 -22.89 -13.29
C VAL A 169 11.92 -21.44 -13.28
N ILE A 170 12.38 -20.62 -14.23
CA ILE A 170 11.90 -19.26 -14.45
C ILE A 170 10.41 -19.30 -14.80
N ALA A 171 10.03 -20.08 -15.80
CA ALA A 171 8.65 -20.19 -16.24
C ALA A 171 7.73 -20.70 -15.10
N HIS A 172 8.14 -21.76 -14.40
CA HIS A 172 7.38 -22.31 -13.28
C HIS A 172 7.10 -21.25 -12.20
N ASN A 173 8.13 -20.54 -11.73
CA ASN A 173 7.98 -19.54 -10.67
C ASN A 173 7.19 -18.31 -11.12
N LEU A 174 7.30 -17.89 -12.37
CA LEU A 174 6.48 -16.81 -12.92
C LEU A 174 5.00 -17.19 -12.95
N PHE A 175 4.67 -18.38 -13.46
CA PHE A 175 3.28 -18.84 -13.51
C PHE A 175 2.70 -19.03 -12.12
N GLU A 176 3.45 -19.63 -11.19
CA GLU A 176 3.03 -19.79 -9.79
C GLU A 176 2.76 -18.43 -9.14
N ALA A 177 3.72 -17.49 -9.23
CA ALA A 177 3.59 -16.15 -8.67
C ALA A 177 2.36 -15.40 -9.21
N MET A 178 2.12 -15.48 -10.52
CA MET A 178 0.94 -14.86 -11.15
C MET A 178 -0.36 -15.49 -10.64
N GLN A 179 -0.46 -16.82 -10.60
CA GLN A 179 -1.68 -17.51 -10.16
C GLN A 179 -2.00 -17.19 -8.70
N VAL A 180 -0.99 -17.28 -7.82
CA VAL A 180 -1.12 -16.97 -6.39
C VAL A 180 -1.53 -15.51 -6.19
N MET A 181 -0.86 -14.57 -6.87
CA MET A 181 -1.20 -13.15 -6.73
C MET A 181 -2.61 -12.83 -7.21
N ILE A 182 -3.01 -13.34 -8.39
CA ILE A 182 -4.34 -13.10 -8.94
C ILE A 182 -5.41 -13.65 -7.99
N GLY A 183 -5.24 -14.88 -7.50
CA GLY A 183 -6.17 -15.51 -6.56
C GLY A 183 -6.28 -14.74 -5.24
N ALA A 184 -5.13 -14.39 -4.64
CA ALA A 184 -5.07 -13.70 -3.36
C ALA A 184 -5.67 -12.29 -3.44
N VAL A 185 -5.33 -11.51 -4.47
CA VAL A 185 -5.86 -10.15 -4.66
C VAL A 185 -7.37 -10.17 -4.89
N ARG A 186 -7.90 -11.11 -5.69
CA ARG A 186 -9.35 -11.26 -5.89
C ARG A 186 -10.06 -11.60 -4.58
N ALA A 187 -9.58 -12.64 -3.88
CA ALA A 187 -10.17 -13.05 -2.61
C ALA A 187 -10.12 -11.94 -1.56
N PHE A 188 -9.01 -11.23 -1.44
CA PHE A 188 -8.86 -10.10 -0.52
C PHE A 188 -9.79 -8.95 -0.88
N THR A 189 -9.94 -8.62 -2.16
CA THR A 189 -10.82 -7.56 -2.63
C THR A 189 -12.29 -7.88 -2.31
N GLU A 190 -12.75 -9.07 -2.70
CA GLU A 190 -14.15 -9.47 -2.60
C GLU A 190 -14.58 -9.75 -1.16
N LYS A 191 -13.72 -10.43 -0.38
CA LYS A 191 -14.09 -10.94 0.95
C LYS A 191 -13.59 -10.08 2.11
N CYS A 192 -12.76 -9.07 1.85
CA CYS A 192 -12.26 -8.14 2.86
C CYS A 192 -12.52 -6.69 2.47
N VAL A 193 -11.83 -6.17 1.46
CA VAL A 193 -11.82 -4.74 1.10
C VAL A 193 -13.23 -4.19 0.87
N ALA A 194 -14.06 -4.90 0.10
CA ALA A 194 -15.40 -4.46 -0.26
C ALA A 194 -16.36 -4.32 0.93
N GLY A 195 -16.09 -5.03 2.04
CA GLY A 195 -16.95 -5.05 3.23
C GLY A 195 -16.40 -4.28 4.43
N ILE A 196 -15.30 -3.53 4.27
CA ILE A 196 -14.72 -2.74 5.37
C ILE A 196 -15.71 -1.66 5.81
N THR A 197 -15.89 -1.54 7.12
CA THR A 197 -16.65 -0.46 7.74
C THR A 197 -15.78 0.32 8.71
N ALA A 198 -16.00 1.63 8.81
CA ALA A 198 -15.28 2.47 9.77
C ALA A 198 -15.95 2.42 11.14
N GLN A 199 -15.13 2.38 12.20
CA GLN A 199 -15.57 2.52 13.59
C GLN A 199 -15.40 3.96 14.02
N ARG A 200 -16.38 4.78 13.64
CA ARG A 200 -16.33 6.23 13.80
C ARG A 200 -16.06 6.65 15.25
N GLU A 201 -16.79 6.09 16.21
CA GLU A 201 -16.67 6.52 17.61
C GLU A 201 -15.27 6.23 18.18
N LYS A 202 -14.65 5.11 17.76
CA LYS A 202 -13.28 4.75 18.16
C LYS A 202 -12.27 5.72 17.58
N ALA A 203 -12.32 5.96 16.27
CA ALA A 203 -11.41 6.87 15.58
C ALA A 203 -11.52 8.31 16.11
N GLU A 204 -12.75 8.80 16.34
CA GLU A 204 -12.99 10.13 16.94
C GLU A 204 -12.47 10.18 18.39
N GLY A 205 -12.65 9.10 19.16
CA GLY A 205 -12.10 8.99 20.51
C GLY A 205 -10.57 9.02 20.57
N TRP A 206 -9.88 8.33 19.65
CA TRP A 206 -8.42 8.39 19.54
C TRP A 206 -7.94 9.80 19.18
N LEU A 207 -8.58 10.42 18.18
CA LEU A 207 -8.24 11.77 17.76
C LEU A 207 -8.42 12.79 18.88
N ALA A 208 -9.53 12.73 19.63
CA ALA A 208 -9.82 13.67 20.72
C ALA A 208 -8.79 13.64 21.86
N LYS A 209 -8.13 12.49 22.06
CA LYS A 209 -7.04 12.32 23.04
C LYS A 209 -5.65 12.59 22.47
N ASN A 210 -5.52 12.73 21.15
CA ASN A 210 -4.23 12.89 20.51
C ASN A 210 -3.67 14.31 20.73
N ALA A 211 -2.41 14.37 21.17
CA ALA A 211 -1.68 15.62 21.39
C ALA A 211 -1.63 16.51 20.13
N ILE A 212 -1.70 15.92 18.93
CA ILE A 212 -1.66 16.66 17.67
C ILE A 212 -2.79 17.70 17.58
N VAL A 213 -3.93 17.46 18.21
CA VAL A 213 -5.07 18.39 18.20
C VAL A 213 -4.73 19.70 18.91
N ALA A 214 -3.83 19.67 19.90
CA ALA A 214 -3.38 20.89 20.57
C ALA A 214 -2.57 21.81 19.65
N THR A 215 -1.93 21.28 18.60
CA THR A 215 -1.16 22.11 17.66
C THR A 215 -2.04 23.13 16.93
N ALA A 216 -3.32 22.81 16.71
CA ALA A 216 -4.28 23.74 16.13
C ALA A 216 -4.56 24.95 17.03
N LEU A 217 -4.26 24.86 18.33
CA LEU A 217 -4.39 25.97 19.28
C LEU A 217 -3.14 26.86 19.32
N ASN A 218 -2.01 26.44 18.77
CA ASN A 218 -0.75 27.21 18.78
C ASN A 218 -0.91 28.66 18.27
N PRO A 219 -1.70 28.94 17.22
CA PRO A 219 -1.95 30.32 16.79
C PRO A 219 -2.58 31.18 17.89
N SER A 220 -3.46 30.61 18.71
CA SER A 220 -4.20 31.35 19.74
C SER A 220 -3.46 31.43 21.08
N ILE A 221 -2.89 30.32 21.57
CA ILE A 221 -2.33 30.23 22.94
C ILE A 221 -0.81 30.07 22.98
N GLY A 222 -0.15 29.92 21.83
CA GLY A 222 1.28 29.67 21.75
C GLY A 222 1.69 28.23 22.10
N TYR A 223 2.89 27.86 21.66
CA TYR A 223 3.41 26.49 21.77
C TYR A 223 3.56 26.01 23.22
N LEU A 224 4.13 26.84 24.12
CA LEU A 224 4.41 26.44 25.50
C LEU A 224 3.12 26.10 26.25
N THR A 225 2.09 26.94 26.13
CA THR A 225 0.79 26.71 26.76
C THR A 225 0.06 25.50 26.15
N ALA A 226 0.14 25.31 24.83
CA ALA A 226 -0.40 24.09 24.20
C ALA A 226 0.31 22.82 24.67
N ALA A 227 1.64 22.86 24.86
CA ALA A 227 2.41 21.74 25.39
C ALA A 227 2.05 21.42 26.85
N GLU A 228 1.75 22.43 27.67
CA GLU A 228 1.24 22.23 29.03
C GLU A 228 -0.15 21.58 29.04
N LEU A 229 -1.05 22.00 28.14
CA LEU A 229 -2.37 21.36 27.97
C LEU A 229 -2.21 19.87 27.66
N VAL A 230 -1.32 19.52 26.73
CA VAL A 230 -1.03 18.12 26.37
C VAL A 230 -0.52 17.33 27.58
N LYS A 231 0.46 17.87 28.32
CA LYS A 231 1.01 17.21 29.52
C LYS A 231 -0.08 16.96 30.57
N GLU A 232 -0.94 17.94 30.79
CA GLU A 232 -2.05 17.81 31.74
C GLU A 232 -3.11 16.80 31.27
N ALA A 233 -3.47 16.82 29.98
CA ALA A 233 -4.42 15.89 29.37
C ALA A 233 -3.93 14.44 29.49
N MET A 234 -2.65 14.20 29.18
CA MET A 234 -2.04 12.88 29.33
C MET A 234 -2.01 12.42 30.79
N LYS A 235 -1.59 13.29 31.72
CA LYS A 235 -1.51 12.94 33.14
C LYS A 235 -2.88 12.59 33.74
N ARG A 236 -3.93 13.26 33.27
CA ARG A 236 -5.30 13.10 33.80
C ARG A 236 -6.17 12.15 32.97
N ASN A 237 -5.66 11.63 31.85
CA ASN A 237 -6.41 10.82 30.88
C ASN A 237 -7.70 11.53 30.40
N LEU A 238 -7.58 12.82 30.11
CA LEU A 238 -8.65 13.66 29.56
C LEU A 238 -8.34 14.03 28.11
N THR A 239 -9.36 14.47 27.38
CA THR A 239 -9.18 15.07 26.06
C THR A 239 -8.55 16.46 26.15
N ILE A 240 -7.93 16.91 25.06
CA ILE A 240 -7.36 18.26 24.98
C ILE A 240 -8.43 19.33 25.24
N ARG A 241 -9.65 19.11 24.72
CA ARG A 241 -10.79 20.00 24.89
C ARG A 241 -11.21 20.12 26.36
N GLU A 242 -11.34 19.00 27.07
CA GLU A 242 -11.72 19.01 28.49
C GLU A 242 -10.72 19.76 29.36
N VAL A 243 -9.42 19.58 29.11
CA VAL A 243 -8.38 20.33 29.85
C VAL A 243 -8.42 21.81 29.52
N ALA A 244 -8.59 22.17 28.24
CA ALA A 244 -8.69 23.56 27.81
C ALA A 244 -9.88 24.27 28.48
N ILE A 245 -11.06 23.64 28.50
CA ILE A 245 -12.26 24.17 29.18
C ILE A 245 -11.99 24.35 30.67
N GLY A 246 -11.41 23.37 31.34
CA GLY A 246 -11.07 23.50 32.76
C GLY A 246 -10.10 24.65 33.07
N ARG A 247 -9.13 24.93 32.18
CA ARG A 247 -8.23 26.09 32.32
C ARG A 247 -8.96 27.42 32.05
N ILE A 248 -9.92 27.44 31.13
CA ILE A 248 -10.75 28.61 30.85
C ILE A 248 -11.60 28.97 32.08
N GLU A 249 -12.25 27.97 32.70
CA GLU A 249 -13.05 28.17 33.91
C GLU A 249 -12.23 28.72 35.10
N ARG A 250 -10.93 28.41 35.15
CA ARG A 250 -9.98 28.97 36.14
C ARG A 250 -9.35 30.30 35.72
N GLY A 251 -9.62 30.80 34.52
CA GLY A 251 -9.02 32.04 34.00
C GLY A 251 -7.54 31.92 33.64
N GLU A 252 -7.05 30.71 33.38
CA GLU A 252 -5.63 30.39 33.15
C GLU A 252 -5.24 30.41 31.66
N LEU A 253 -6.22 30.42 30.75
CA LEU A 253 -5.97 30.39 29.30
C LEU A 253 -6.14 31.79 28.69
N ARG A 254 -5.05 32.34 28.14
CA ARG A 254 -5.03 33.66 27.51
C ARG A 254 -4.53 33.58 26.07
N HIS A 255 -5.04 34.45 25.23
CA HIS A 255 -4.56 34.61 23.87
C HIS A 255 -3.15 35.19 23.88
N LYS A 256 -2.27 34.65 23.06
CA LYS A 256 -0.84 34.98 23.07
C LYS A 256 -0.56 36.43 22.65
N ASP A 257 -1.37 36.97 21.73
CA ASP A 257 -1.10 38.26 21.09
C ASP A 257 -1.70 39.46 21.85
N ASP A 258 -2.90 39.32 22.40
CA ASP A 258 -3.65 40.43 23.03
C ASP A 258 -3.93 40.21 24.53
N GLY A 259 -3.56 39.04 25.08
CA GLY A 259 -3.73 38.71 26.50
C GLY A 259 -5.18 38.50 26.95
N ARG A 260 -6.16 38.55 26.04
CA ARG A 260 -7.57 38.33 26.38
C ARG A 260 -7.79 36.90 26.87
N LEU A 261 -8.79 36.68 27.71
CA LEU A 261 -9.18 35.33 28.09
C LEU A 261 -9.71 34.57 26.86
N ILE A 262 -9.23 33.34 26.69
CA ILE A 262 -9.78 32.42 25.70
C ILE A 262 -11.13 31.92 26.21
N THR A 263 -12.12 31.88 25.34
CA THR A 263 -13.46 31.40 25.66
C THR A 263 -13.66 29.95 25.17
N VAL A 264 -14.69 29.28 25.67
CA VAL A 264 -15.07 27.95 25.15
C VAL A 264 -15.39 28.02 23.65
N ALA A 265 -16.00 29.12 23.20
CA ALA A 265 -16.30 29.35 21.78
C ALA A 265 -15.01 29.46 20.93
N ASP A 266 -13.94 30.07 21.44
CA ASP A 266 -12.65 30.13 20.75
C ASP A 266 -12.05 28.71 20.59
N ILE A 267 -12.15 27.85 21.62
CA ILE A 267 -11.69 26.46 21.55
C ILE A 267 -12.55 25.66 20.56
N ASP A 268 -13.86 25.78 20.63
CA ASP A 268 -14.79 25.06 19.76
C ASP A 268 -14.72 25.54 18.31
N ALA A 269 -14.36 26.80 18.05
CA ALA A 269 -14.11 27.28 16.69
C ALA A 269 -12.95 26.55 16.01
N VAL A 270 -11.95 26.10 16.79
CA VAL A 270 -10.76 25.39 16.29
C VAL A 270 -10.96 23.86 16.36
N LEU A 271 -11.44 23.36 17.50
CA LEU A 271 -11.54 21.93 17.80
C LEU A 271 -12.92 21.33 17.54
N GLY A 272 -13.96 22.15 17.35
CA GLY A 272 -15.32 21.69 17.07
C GLY A 272 -15.49 21.12 15.66
N ASP A 273 -14.59 21.46 14.73
CA ASP A 273 -14.53 20.85 13.40
C ASP A 273 -13.08 20.49 13.02
N VAL A 274 -12.53 19.48 13.70
CA VAL A 274 -11.20 18.90 13.40
C VAL A 274 -11.07 18.39 11.96
N ARG A 275 -12.17 18.25 11.22
CA ARG A 275 -12.14 17.86 9.81
C ARG A 275 -11.41 18.89 8.95
N LYS A 276 -11.45 20.18 9.32
CA LYS A 276 -10.72 21.25 8.62
C LYS A 276 -9.21 21.06 8.71
N LEU A 277 -8.70 20.44 9.79
CA LEU A 277 -7.27 20.15 9.97
C LEU A 277 -6.73 19.09 9.00
N THR A 278 -7.62 18.46 8.23
CA THR A 278 -7.24 17.46 7.20
C THR A 278 -7.16 18.05 5.80
N GLU A 279 -7.35 19.37 5.66
CA GLU A 279 -7.25 20.10 4.40
C GLU A 279 -6.02 21.01 4.45
N GLY A 280 -5.24 21.03 3.36
CA GLY A 280 -4.08 21.92 3.27
C GLY A 280 -4.52 23.38 3.28
N GLY A 281 -3.73 24.24 3.92
CA GLY A 281 -3.99 25.67 4.04
C GLY A 281 -3.44 26.24 5.34
N ILE A 282 -3.19 27.55 5.37
CA ILE A 282 -2.75 28.25 6.58
C ILE A 282 -3.99 28.51 7.45
N GLN A 283 -4.12 27.78 8.56
CA GLN A 283 -5.15 28.06 9.56
C GLN A 283 -4.60 29.03 10.60
N GLY A 284 -4.96 30.30 10.46
CA GLY A 284 -4.55 31.39 11.35
C GLY A 284 -3.66 32.40 10.65
N VAL A 285 -4.09 33.67 10.63
CA VAL A 285 -3.24 34.79 10.23
C VAL A 285 -2.25 35.03 11.37
N GLY A 286 -1.04 34.46 11.29
CA GLY A 286 0.02 34.78 12.27
C GLY A 286 1.08 33.71 12.51
N ALA A 287 2.14 33.78 11.70
CA ALA A 287 3.54 33.46 11.98
C ALA A 287 3.94 32.06 12.50
N GLY A 288 4.79 31.38 11.72
CA GLY A 288 5.79 30.44 12.23
C GLY A 288 5.85 29.11 11.49
N GLY A 289 6.45 29.10 10.30
CA GLY A 289 6.70 27.92 9.47
C GLY A 289 6.88 28.30 8.01
#